data_AF-A0A937WVC2-F1
#
_entry.id   AF-A0A937WVC2-F1
#
_cell.length_a   1.000
_cell.length_b   1.000
_cell.length_c   1.000
_cell.angle_alpha   90.00
_cell.angle_beta   90.00
_cell.angle_gamma   90.00
#
_symmetry.space_group_name_H-M   'P 1'
#
loop_
_entity.id
_entity.type
_entity.pdbx_description
1 polymer ?
#
loop_
_entity_poly.entity_id
_entity_poly.type
_entity_poly.pdbx_seq_one_letter_code
_entity_poly.pdbx_strand_id
1 'polypeptide(L)'
;MIPDSELAFDSFEKVRVWQEVAQALLRKYVERYYSFRKPEWELPHLEYRDIGEDDPNFPCVVRETAPEYCYRILIEESQQEIVQKLNELKVAIEDGDLKPWGFRGIKAICFGRHLYQPLLFLDGGIVEISPAPLNKGERRFVEDLKAFHDANPAFFAERELYLLRNLSKGRGVGFFEAGNFHPDFIVWQLAAERQRVAFVDPKGIRNVGLQDPKNGFYETVKEIEQRLGDSNVVLKSFIVSNTPSHVMRKQWGIEKDQMTMRHIVFQDEDKDTYIGAVLRAGTGAGA
;
A
#
# COMPACT_ATOMS: atom_id res chain seq x y z
N MET A 1 25.94 7.36 -22.32
CA MET A 1 26.74 8.52 -22.77
C MET A 1 26.25 8.90 -24.15
N ILE A 2 26.19 10.21 -24.46
CA ILE A 2 25.86 10.70 -25.80
C ILE A 2 27.14 10.60 -26.66
N PRO A 3 27.07 10.11 -27.90
CA PRO A 3 28.25 10.02 -28.78
C PRO A 3 28.83 11.39 -29.11
N ASP A 4 30.16 11.49 -29.18
CA ASP A 4 30.85 12.76 -29.49
C ASP A 4 30.44 13.34 -30.85
N SER A 5 30.09 12.48 -31.81
CA SER A 5 29.59 12.87 -33.13
C SER A 5 28.25 13.64 -33.07
N GLU A 6 27.40 13.35 -32.08
CA GLU A 6 26.12 14.02 -31.89
C GLU A 6 26.27 15.40 -31.23
N LEU A 7 27.44 15.71 -30.66
CA LEU A 7 27.75 16.98 -30.01
C LEU A 7 28.61 17.92 -30.88
N ALA A 8 28.94 17.50 -32.11
CA ALA A 8 29.74 18.30 -33.03
C ALA A 8 28.97 19.47 -33.65
N PHE A 9 29.62 20.63 -33.78
CA PHE A 9 29.05 21.87 -34.34
C PHE A 9 29.10 21.89 -35.88
N ASP A 10 28.47 20.92 -36.52
CA ASP A 10 28.52 20.73 -37.97
C ASP A 10 27.15 20.80 -38.67
N SER A 11 26.04 20.82 -37.92
CA SER A 11 24.67 20.87 -38.47
C SER A 11 23.67 21.58 -37.54
N PHE A 12 22.75 22.36 -38.12
CA PHE A 12 21.65 22.98 -37.39
C PHE A 12 20.59 21.97 -36.90
N GLU A 13 20.50 20.78 -37.49
CA GLU A 13 19.58 19.74 -37.02
C GLU A 13 19.98 19.23 -35.63
N LYS A 14 21.29 19.19 -35.33
CA LYS A 14 21.84 18.79 -34.03
C LYS A 14 21.47 19.77 -32.92
N VAL A 15 21.19 21.04 -33.24
CA VAL A 15 20.71 22.03 -32.25
C VAL A 15 19.41 21.57 -31.61
N ARG A 16 18.50 20.93 -32.37
CA ARG A 16 17.26 20.37 -31.81
C ARG A 16 17.54 19.22 -30.85
N VAL A 17 18.47 18.35 -31.21
CA VAL A 17 18.92 17.24 -30.36
C VAL A 17 19.54 17.77 -29.05
N TRP A 18 20.39 18.79 -29.11
CA TRP A 18 20.97 19.42 -27.92
C TRP A 18 19.91 20.08 -27.04
N GLN A 19 18.92 20.73 -27.65
CA GLN A 19 17.80 21.31 -26.92
C GLN A 19 16.99 20.22 -26.21
N GLU A 20 16.68 19.10 -26.87
CA GLU A 20 15.97 17.97 -26.24
C GLU A 20 16.77 17.38 -25.07
N VAL A 21 18.08 17.19 -25.25
CA VAL A 21 18.98 16.73 -24.18
C VAL A 21 18.98 17.71 -23.01
N ALA A 22 19.19 19.00 -23.28
CA ALA A 22 19.20 20.03 -22.24
C ALA A 22 17.86 20.11 -21.51
N GLN A 23 16.73 20.03 -22.23
CA GLN A 23 15.39 20.01 -21.64
C GLN A 23 15.18 18.78 -20.77
N ALA A 24 15.57 17.59 -21.23
CA ALA A 24 15.45 16.36 -20.44
C ALA A 24 16.30 16.42 -19.16
N LEU A 25 17.54 16.92 -19.26
CA LEU A 25 18.41 17.11 -18.10
C LEU A 25 17.87 18.13 -17.10
N LEU A 26 17.39 19.28 -17.58
CA LEU A 26 16.80 20.32 -16.73
C LEU A 26 15.53 19.82 -16.04
N ARG A 27 14.61 19.16 -16.75
CA ARG A 27 13.41 18.56 -16.14
C ARG A 27 13.77 17.56 -15.06
N LYS A 28 14.69 16.64 -15.36
CA LYS A 28 15.17 15.64 -14.41
C LYS A 28 15.85 16.27 -13.18
N TYR A 29 16.61 17.34 -13.37
CA TYR A 29 17.21 18.08 -12.27
C TYR A 29 16.14 18.74 -11.40
N VAL A 30 15.19 19.46 -11.99
CA VAL A 30 14.10 20.13 -11.27
C VAL A 30 13.25 19.11 -10.51
N GLU A 31 12.88 18.00 -11.12
CA GLU A 31 12.16 16.89 -10.47
C GLU A 31 12.95 16.37 -9.26
N ARG A 32 14.24 16.07 -9.44
CA ARG A 32 15.09 15.55 -8.36
C ARG A 32 15.26 16.57 -7.22
N TYR A 33 15.44 17.85 -7.55
CA TYR A 33 15.59 18.91 -6.56
C TYR A 33 14.29 19.14 -5.78
N TYR A 34 13.15 19.15 -6.47
CA TYR A 34 11.84 19.23 -5.84
C TYR A 34 11.62 18.04 -4.91
N SER A 35 11.83 16.81 -5.38
CA SER A 35 11.72 15.60 -4.56
C SER A 35 12.68 15.57 -3.38
N PHE A 36 13.83 16.23 -3.48
CA PHE A 36 14.79 16.37 -2.38
C PHE A 36 14.32 17.38 -1.31
N ARG A 37 13.75 18.52 -1.71
CA ARG A 37 13.29 19.58 -0.80
C ARG A 37 11.89 19.34 -0.23
N LYS A 38 11.08 18.54 -0.91
CA LYS A 38 9.71 18.24 -0.51
C LYS A 38 9.61 17.60 0.90
N PRO A 39 10.40 16.56 1.25
CA PRO A 39 10.38 16.00 2.60
C PRO A 39 10.71 17.02 3.69
N GLU A 40 11.71 17.88 3.47
CA GLU A 40 12.08 18.95 4.40
C GLU A 40 10.91 19.89 4.71
N TRP A 41 10.04 20.12 3.73
CA TRP A 41 8.83 20.93 3.90
C TRP A 41 7.66 20.12 4.49
N GLU A 42 7.38 18.91 4.04
CA GLU A 42 6.20 18.14 4.50
C GLU A 42 6.36 17.61 5.91
N LEU A 43 7.57 17.20 6.29
CA LEU A 43 7.85 16.55 7.56
C LEU A 43 7.31 17.34 8.78
N PRO A 44 7.63 18.63 8.95
CA PRO A 44 7.11 19.41 10.08
C PRO A 44 5.59 19.59 10.11
N HIS A 45 4.90 19.32 8.99
CA HIS A 45 3.46 19.50 8.83
C HIS A 45 2.69 18.17 8.88
N LEU A 46 3.36 17.03 9.11
CA LEU A 46 2.66 15.78 9.37
C LEU A 46 1.90 15.90 10.70
N GLU A 47 0.63 15.52 10.67
CA GLU A 47 -0.27 15.53 11.82
C GLU A 47 -1.18 14.30 11.79
N TYR A 48 -1.69 13.93 12.95
CA TYR A 48 -2.79 12.96 13.03
C TYR A 48 -4.08 13.65 12.59
N ARG A 49 -4.87 12.95 11.77
CA ARG A 49 -6.20 13.36 11.35
C ARG A 49 -7.18 12.24 11.56
N ASP A 50 -8.38 12.60 11.98
CA ASP A 50 -9.51 11.70 12.00
C ASP A 50 -9.96 11.39 10.56
N ILE A 51 -10.43 10.16 10.35
CA ILE A 51 -10.99 9.72 9.07
C ILE A 51 -12.47 10.08 9.06
N GLY A 52 -12.86 10.98 8.16
CA GLY A 52 -14.25 11.37 7.92
C GLY A 52 -14.95 10.46 6.91
N GLU A 53 -16.27 10.61 6.77
CA GLU A 53 -17.06 9.89 5.75
C GLU A 53 -16.67 10.27 4.31
N ASP A 54 -16.10 11.47 4.14
CA ASP A 54 -15.66 12.02 2.87
C ASP A 54 -14.15 11.85 2.62
N ASP A 55 -13.50 10.94 3.34
CA ASP A 55 -12.06 10.74 3.24
C ASP A 55 -11.66 10.33 1.81
N PRO A 56 -10.67 11.00 1.19
CA PRO A 56 -10.23 10.70 -0.17
C PRO A 56 -9.69 9.28 -0.34
N ASN A 57 -9.31 8.61 0.76
CA ASN A 57 -8.81 7.24 0.78
C ASN A 57 -9.93 6.19 0.57
N PHE A 58 -11.20 6.60 0.57
CA PHE A 58 -12.30 5.73 0.18
C PHE A 58 -12.44 5.63 -1.34
N PRO A 59 -12.87 4.46 -1.88
CA PRO A 59 -13.02 4.29 -3.32
C PRO A 59 -14.02 5.30 -3.88
N CYS A 60 -13.50 6.24 -4.65
CA CYS A 60 -14.29 7.30 -5.25
C CYS A 60 -13.99 7.43 -6.74
N VAL A 61 -15.04 7.69 -7.52
CA VAL A 61 -14.98 8.05 -8.94
C VAL A 61 -15.38 9.51 -9.07
N VAL A 62 -14.51 10.33 -9.67
CA VAL A 62 -14.81 11.74 -9.92
C VAL A 62 -15.77 11.83 -11.10
N ARG A 63 -16.96 12.39 -10.88
CA ARG A 63 -17.89 12.80 -11.94
C ARG A 63 -17.90 14.33 -12.09
N GLU A 64 -18.48 14.82 -13.18
CA GLU A 64 -18.56 16.26 -13.50
C GLU A 64 -19.28 17.08 -12.40
N THR A 65 -20.19 16.46 -11.65
CA THR A 65 -21.02 17.13 -10.64
C THR A 65 -20.50 16.96 -9.21
N ALA A 66 -20.07 15.75 -8.83
CA ALA A 66 -19.59 15.42 -7.49
C ALA A 66 -18.78 14.10 -7.47
N PRO A 67 -17.91 13.89 -6.46
CA PRO A 67 -17.33 12.58 -6.16
C PRO A 67 -18.42 11.57 -5.77
N GLU A 68 -18.37 10.36 -6.35
CA GLU A 68 -19.23 9.24 -5.99
C GLU A 68 -18.40 8.12 -5.36
N TYR A 69 -18.73 7.70 -4.14
CA TYR A 69 -18.05 6.61 -3.44
C TYR A 69 -18.47 5.24 -4.00
N CYS A 70 -17.77 4.80 -5.04
CA CYS A 70 -18.03 3.54 -5.70
C CYS A 70 -16.81 2.99 -6.44
N TYR A 71 -16.94 1.77 -6.92
CA TYR A 71 -16.07 1.21 -7.95
C TYR A 71 -16.67 1.45 -9.33
N ARG A 72 -15.86 1.93 -10.27
CA ARG A 72 -16.16 1.88 -11.71
C ARG A 72 -15.63 0.58 -12.29
N ILE A 73 -16.50 -0.23 -12.86
CA ILE A 73 -16.13 -1.45 -13.58
C ILE A 73 -16.47 -1.25 -15.06
N LEU A 74 -15.44 -1.24 -15.91
CA LEU A 74 -15.59 -1.20 -17.36
C LEU A 74 -15.62 -2.63 -17.90
N ILE A 75 -16.64 -2.92 -18.69
CA ILE A 75 -16.99 -4.26 -19.15
C ILE A 75 -17.35 -4.16 -20.64
N GLU A 76 -16.92 -5.14 -21.43
CA GLU A 76 -17.39 -5.25 -22.82
C GLU A 76 -18.89 -5.53 -22.87
N GLU A 77 -19.61 -4.85 -23.77
CA GLU A 77 -21.07 -4.98 -23.92
C GLU A 77 -21.52 -6.42 -24.20
N SER A 78 -20.67 -7.24 -24.81
CA SER A 78 -20.95 -8.66 -25.07
C SER A 78 -21.04 -9.52 -23.79
N GLN A 79 -20.48 -9.06 -22.67
CA GLN A 79 -20.36 -9.83 -21.43
C GLN A 79 -21.57 -9.65 -20.49
N GLN A 80 -22.77 -9.91 -21.02
CA GLN A 80 -24.04 -9.72 -20.30
C GLN A 80 -24.12 -10.51 -18.98
N GLU A 81 -23.51 -11.70 -18.94
CA GLU A 81 -23.47 -12.53 -17.72
C GLU A 81 -22.68 -11.85 -16.58
N ILE A 82 -21.58 -11.16 -16.91
CA ILE A 82 -20.79 -10.40 -15.92
C ILE A 82 -21.62 -9.25 -15.37
N VAL A 83 -22.33 -8.51 -16.24
CA VAL A 83 -23.20 -7.40 -15.84
C VAL A 83 -24.28 -7.88 -14.88
N GLN A 84 -24.97 -8.98 -15.22
CA GLN A 84 -25.99 -9.57 -14.35
C GLN A 84 -25.41 -9.93 -12.98
N LYS A 85 -24.25 -10.60 -12.94
CA LYS A 85 -23.62 -11.04 -11.69
C LYS A 85 -23.12 -9.87 -10.83
N LEU A 86 -22.64 -8.79 -11.43
CA LEU A 86 -22.27 -7.58 -10.70
C LEU A 86 -23.49 -6.82 -10.17
N ASN A 87 -24.62 -6.85 -10.89
CA ASN A 87 -25.88 -6.29 -10.37
C ASN A 87 -26.40 -7.09 -9.17
N GLU A 88 -26.32 -8.43 -9.20
CA GLU A 88 -26.63 -9.26 -8.03
C GLU A 88 -25.73 -8.90 -6.83
N LEU A 89 -24.43 -8.70 -7.07
CA LEU A 89 -23.49 -8.27 -6.03
C LEU A 89 -23.86 -6.88 -5.49
N LYS A 90 -24.21 -5.92 -6.36
CA LYS A 90 -24.63 -4.58 -5.97
C LYS A 90 -25.85 -4.63 -5.04
N VAL A 91 -26.87 -5.38 -5.40
CA VAL A 91 -28.08 -5.57 -4.57
C VAL A 91 -27.72 -6.16 -3.21
N ALA A 92 -26.86 -7.19 -3.18
CA ALA A 92 -26.42 -7.78 -1.91
C ALA A 92 -25.65 -6.79 -1.00
N ILE A 93 -24.92 -5.83 -1.58
CA ILE A 93 -24.25 -4.76 -0.82
C ILE A 93 -25.29 -3.78 -0.25
N GLU A 94 -26.23 -3.33 -1.07
CA GLU A 94 -27.28 -2.38 -0.69
C GLU A 94 -28.22 -2.97 0.38
N ASP A 95 -28.51 -4.27 0.31
CA ASP A 95 -29.33 -5.00 1.29
C ASP A 95 -28.56 -5.34 2.58
N GLY A 96 -27.23 -5.19 2.60
CA GLY A 96 -26.40 -5.54 3.75
C GLY A 96 -26.18 -7.05 3.95
N ASP A 97 -26.59 -7.92 3.01
CA ASP A 97 -26.38 -9.37 3.02
C ASP A 97 -25.16 -9.79 2.16
N LEU A 98 -24.12 -8.96 2.18
CA LEU A 98 -22.90 -9.21 1.42
C LEU A 98 -22.18 -10.46 1.97
N LYS A 99 -22.20 -11.52 1.17
CA LYS A 99 -21.48 -12.79 1.42
C LYS A 99 -20.22 -12.88 0.55
N PRO A 100 -19.26 -13.77 0.89
CA PRO A 100 -18.14 -14.08 0.01
C PRO A 100 -18.66 -14.40 -1.40
N TRP A 101 -18.25 -13.58 -2.36
CA TRP A 101 -18.75 -13.63 -3.73
C TRP A 101 -17.58 -13.70 -4.69
N GLY A 102 -17.74 -14.47 -5.76
CA GLY A 102 -16.77 -14.51 -6.84
C GLY A 102 -17.35 -15.02 -8.14
N PHE A 103 -16.96 -14.38 -9.24
CA PHE A 103 -17.40 -14.75 -10.58
C PHE A 103 -16.32 -14.41 -11.60
N ARG A 104 -15.96 -15.38 -12.45
CA ARG A 104 -14.96 -15.26 -13.53
C ARG A 104 -13.66 -14.52 -13.11
N GLY A 105 -13.16 -14.78 -11.91
CA GLY A 105 -11.91 -14.17 -11.42
C GLY A 105 -12.08 -12.84 -10.67
N ILE A 106 -13.26 -12.21 -10.72
CA ILE A 106 -13.64 -11.12 -9.81
C ILE A 106 -14.02 -11.74 -8.47
N LYS A 107 -13.50 -11.21 -7.36
CA LYS A 107 -13.90 -11.62 -6.01
C LYS A 107 -14.20 -10.41 -5.14
N ALA A 108 -15.29 -10.47 -4.39
CA ALA A 108 -15.63 -9.50 -3.37
C ALA A 108 -15.28 -10.08 -2.00
N ILE A 109 -14.29 -9.48 -1.35
CA ILE A 109 -13.77 -9.91 -0.06
C ILE A 109 -14.49 -9.09 1.01
N CYS A 110 -15.08 -9.81 1.96
CA CYS A 110 -15.87 -9.26 3.04
C CYS A 110 -15.08 -9.39 4.34
N PHE A 111 -14.65 -8.26 4.88
CA PHE A 111 -13.99 -8.20 6.17
C PHE A 111 -14.59 -7.06 6.98
N GLY A 112 -15.46 -7.36 7.95
CA GLY A 112 -16.20 -6.35 8.71
C GLY A 112 -15.33 -5.46 9.62
N ARG A 113 -14.02 -5.67 9.63
CA ARG A 113 -13.04 -4.76 10.27
C ARG A 113 -12.42 -3.79 9.27
N HIS A 114 -12.71 -3.92 7.98
CA HIS A 114 -12.27 -2.97 6.99
C HIS A 114 -13.23 -1.76 6.95
N LEU A 115 -12.69 -0.54 6.78
CA LEU A 115 -13.49 0.70 6.87
C LEU A 115 -14.54 0.87 5.76
N TYR A 116 -14.43 0.10 4.67
CA TYR A 116 -15.44 0.01 3.62
C TYR A 116 -15.54 -1.42 3.09
N GLN A 117 -16.66 -1.79 2.47
CA GLN A 117 -16.80 -3.13 1.87
C GLN A 117 -17.66 -3.07 0.62
N PRO A 118 -17.40 -3.95 -0.38
CA PRO A 118 -16.35 -4.98 -0.41
C PRO A 118 -14.96 -4.43 -0.78
N LEU A 119 -13.93 -5.23 -0.51
CA LEU A 119 -12.65 -5.13 -1.22
C LEU A 119 -12.70 -6.01 -2.47
N LEU A 120 -12.40 -5.44 -3.63
CA LEU A 120 -12.42 -6.18 -4.90
C LEU A 120 -11.04 -6.74 -5.24
N PHE A 121 -10.99 -8.01 -5.65
CA PHE A 121 -9.83 -8.65 -6.26
C PHE A 121 -10.18 -9.07 -7.69
N LEU A 122 -9.19 -9.04 -8.58
CA LEU A 122 -9.32 -9.48 -9.96
C LEU A 122 -8.15 -10.41 -10.33
N ASP A 123 -8.47 -11.65 -10.72
CA ASP A 123 -7.52 -12.56 -11.37
C ASP A 123 -7.79 -12.57 -12.88
N GLY A 124 -6.88 -11.98 -13.65
CA GLY A 124 -7.02 -11.82 -15.10
C GLY A 124 -7.43 -10.40 -15.51
N GLY A 125 -7.86 -10.24 -16.76
CA GLY A 125 -8.12 -8.93 -17.38
C GLY A 125 -9.46 -8.84 -18.11
N ILE A 126 -10.48 -9.58 -17.65
CA ILE A 126 -11.80 -9.60 -18.29
C ILE A 126 -12.60 -8.31 -18.11
N VAL A 127 -12.23 -7.49 -17.13
CA VAL A 127 -12.84 -6.19 -16.80
C VAL A 127 -11.74 -5.25 -16.31
N GLU A 128 -11.98 -3.95 -16.43
CA GLU A 128 -11.14 -2.92 -15.80
C GLU A 128 -11.87 -2.34 -14.58
N ILE A 129 -11.21 -2.33 -13.42
CA ILE A 129 -11.80 -1.84 -12.16
C ILE A 129 -11.03 -0.61 -11.69
N SER A 130 -11.75 0.45 -11.33
CA SER A 130 -11.21 1.68 -10.77
C SER A 130 -11.96 2.08 -9.48
N PRO A 131 -11.27 2.37 -8.36
CA PRO A 131 -9.82 2.23 -8.14
C PRO A 131 -9.31 0.80 -8.35
N ALA A 132 -8.02 0.64 -8.62
CA ALA A 132 -7.41 -0.64 -8.97
C ALA A 132 -7.79 -1.73 -7.95
N PRO A 133 -8.14 -2.96 -8.35
CA PRO A 133 -8.47 -4.03 -7.41
C PRO A 133 -7.21 -4.53 -6.68
N LEU A 134 -7.40 -5.37 -5.66
CA LEU A 134 -6.31 -6.03 -4.95
C LEU A 134 -5.51 -6.94 -5.88
N ASN A 135 -4.19 -6.96 -5.69
CA ASN A 135 -3.33 -7.98 -6.30
C ASN A 135 -3.35 -9.30 -5.49
N LYS A 136 -2.63 -10.34 -5.95
CA LYS A 136 -2.60 -11.66 -5.28
C LYS A 136 -2.02 -11.61 -3.85
N GLY A 137 -0.95 -10.85 -3.63
CA GLY A 137 -0.33 -10.68 -2.31
C GLY A 137 -1.20 -9.84 -1.38
N GLU A 138 -1.77 -8.74 -1.90
CA GLU A 138 -2.72 -7.89 -1.17
C GLU A 138 -3.97 -8.67 -0.74
N ARG A 139 -4.62 -9.40 -1.66
CA ARG A 139 -5.77 -10.26 -1.34
C ARG A 139 -5.43 -11.23 -0.22
N ARG A 140 -4.31 -11.94 -0.36
CA ARG A 140 -3.89 -12.92 0.62
C ARG A 140 -3.64 -12.28 1.98
N PHE A 141 -3.05 -11.08 2.02
CA PHE A 141 -2.85 -10.35 3.27
C PHE A 141 -4.18 -10.10 4.00
N VAL A 142 -5.20 -9.64 3.27
CA VAL A 142 -6.54 -9.40 3.83
C VAL A 142 -7.19 -10.70 4.31
N GLU A 143 -7.10 -11.78 3.53
CA GLU A 143 -7.65 -13.09 3.88
C GLU A 143 -6.95 -13.68 5.13
N ASP A 144 -5.63 -13.62 5.19
CA ASP A 144 -4.84 -14.11 6.32
C ASP A 144 -5.10 -13.28 7.59
N LEU A 145 -5.23 -11.94 7.47
CA LEU A 145 -5.61 -11.08 8.59
C LEU A 145 -7.02 -11.38 9.11
N LYS A 146 -7.97 -11.58 8.19
CA LYS A 146 -9.34 -11.97 8.54
C LYS A 146 -9.36 -13.33 9.26
N ALA A 147 -8.66 -14.32 8.72
CA ALA A 147 -8.57 -15.65 9.32
C ALA A 147 -7.94 -15.59 10.72
N PHE A 148 -6.88 -14.79 10.90
CA PHE A 148 -6.27 -14.58 12.21
C PHE A 148 -7.23 -13.91 13.19
N HIS A 149 -7.97 -12.87 12.76
CA HIS A 149 -8.98 -12.22 13.59
C HIS A 149 -10.04 -13.21 14.07
N ASP A 150 -10.61 -13.99 13.15
CA ASP A 150 -11.69 -14.92 13.43
C ASP A 150 -11.23 -16.10 14.31
N ALA A 151 -9.97 -16.54 14.18
CA ALA A 151 -9.40 -17.63 14.95
C ALA A 151 -8.92 -17.23 16.37
N ASN A 152 -8.80 -15.93 16.67
CA ASN A 152 -8.20 -15.45 17.93
C ASN A 152 -9.14 -14.51 18.73
N PRO A 153 -10.40 -14.88 19.04
CA PRO A 153 -11.33 -13.99 19.73
C PRO A 153 -10.80 -13.49 21.09
N ALA A 154 -10.08 -14.33 21.84
CA ALA A 154 -9.46 -13.94 23.10
C ALA A 154 -8.39 -12.84 22.94
N PHE A 155 -7.68 -12.79 21.81
CA PHE A 155 -6.69 -11.75 21.53
C PHE A 155 -7.35 -10.38 21.25
N PHE A 156 -8.58 -10.40 20.73
CA PHE A 156 -9.37 -9.21 20.36
C PHE A 156 -10.49 -8.88 21.36
N ALA A 157 -10.57 -9.56 22.50
CA ALA A 157 -11.60 -9.32 23.51
C ALA A 157 -11.58 -7.87 24.05
N GLU A 158 -10.38 -7.30 24.16
CA GLU A 158 -10.15 -5.92 24.63
C GLU A 158 -9.43 -5.08 23.56
N ARG A 159 -9.43 -5.54 22.30
CA ARG A 159 -8.72 -4.89 21.21
C ARG A 159 -9.60 -4.81 19.99
N GLU A 160 -9.87 -3.60 19.54
CA GLU A 160 -10.49 -3.38 18.25
C GLU A 160 -9.44 -3.45 17.15
N LEU A 161 -9.85 -3.94 15.99
CA LEU A 161 -9.02 -4.02 14.80
C LEU A 161 -9.76 -3.32 13.68
N TYR A 162 -9.05 -2.43 12.99
CA TYR A 162 -9.49 -1.77 11.79
C TYR A 162 -8.45 -1.96 10.68
N LEU A 163 -8.92 -2.12 9.46
CA LEU A 163 -8.09 -2.18 8.27
C LEU A 163 -8.54 -1.09 7.30
N LEU A 164 -7.60 -0.35 6.74
CA LEU A 164 -7.84 0.54 5.62
C LEU A 164 -6.87 0.18 4.51
N ARG A 165 -7.40 -0.16 3.34
CA ARG A 165 -6.61 -0.17 2.12
C ARG A 165 -6.31 1.27 1.71
N ASN A 166 -5.03 1.55 1.57
CA ASN A 166 -4.52 2.87 1.26
C ASN A 166 -4.42 3.07 -0.26
N LEU A 167 -5.25 3.94 -0.81
CA LEU A 167 -5.29 4.30 -2.22
C LEU A 167 -4.10 5.20 -2.56
N SER A 168 -3.21 4.71 -3.42
CA SER A 168 -2.08 5.51 -3.93
C SER A 168 -2.52 6.67 -4.85
N LYS A 169 -1.58 7.55 -5.21
CA LYS A 169 -1.73 8.68 -6.16
C LYS A 169 -2.57 9.86 -5.65
N GLY A 170 -2.15 10.46 -4.53
CA GLY A 170 -2.66 11.75 -4.05
C GLY A 170 -3.96 11.70 -3.25
N ARG A 171 -4.39 10.49 -2.84
CA ARG A 171 -5.61 10.27 -2.05
C ARG A 171 -5.34 9.62 -0.69
N GLY A 172 -4.39 8.69 -0.62
CA GLY A 172 -3.99 8.03 0.62
C GLY A 172 -2.71 8.61 1.24
N VAL A 173 -2.28 7.95 2.33
CA VAL A 173 -1.09 8.29 3.10
C VAL A 173 0.17 7.84 2.34
N GLY A 174 1.17 8.72 2.26
CA GLY A 174 2.46 8.43 1.65
C GLY A 174 3.58 9.11 2.42
N PHE A 175 4.77 8.51 2.38
CA PHE A 175 5.96 8.96 3.09
C PHE A 175 7.08 9.21 2.08
N PHE A 176 7.37 10.48 1.83
CA PHE A 176 8.32 10.89 0.80
C PHE A 176 9.78 10.66 1.22
N GLU A 177 10.03 10.71 2.53
CA GLU A 177 11.33 10.51 3.19
C GLU A 177 11.93 9.14 2.90
N ALA A 178 11.07 8.13 2.70
CA ALA A 178 11.45 6.74 2.46
C ALA A 178 11.35 6.34 0.98
N GLY A 179 11.84 7.20 0.09
CA GLY A 179 11.85 6.91 -1.34
C GLY A 179 10.43 6.78 -1.90
N ASN A 180 9.53 7.68 -1.46
CA ASN A 180 8.13 7.70 -1.85
C ASN A 180 7.40 6.41 -1.44
N PHE A 181 7.61 5.97 -0.19
CA PHE A 181 6.96 4.78 0.37
C PHE A 181 5.46 5.02 0.51
N HIS A 182 4.67 4.15 -0.10
CA HIS A 182 3.21 4.17 -0.04
C HIS A 182 2.79 2.78 0.39
N PRO A 183 2.41 2.57 1.66
CA PRO A 183 1.92 1.28 2.10
C PRO A 183 0.59 0.97 1.40
N ASP A 184 0.32 -0.31 1.13
CA ASP A 184 -0.97 -0.72 0.56
C ASP A 184 -2.07 -0.76 1.62
N PHE A 185 -1.72 -0.97 2.89
CA PHE A 185 -2.66 -1.08 3.99
C PHE A 185 -2.20 -0.32 5.24
N ILE A 186 -3.18 0.19 5.98
CA ILE A 186 -3.04 0.72 7.32
C ILE A 186 -3.82 -0.21 8.24
N VAL A 187 -3.12 -0.90 9.13
CA VAL A 187 -3.69 -1.75 10.17
C VAL A 187 -3.73 -0.95 11.45
N TRP A 188 -4.91 -0.71 11.99
CA TRP A 188 -5.11 0.07 13.19
C TRP A 188 -5.69 -0.80 14.31
N GLN A 189 -5.01 -0.84 15.44
CA GLN A 189 -5.49 -1.50 16.65
C GLN A 189 -5.73 -0.48 17.72
N LEU A 190 -6.88 -0.60 18.39
CA LEU A 190 -7.24 0.22 19.54
C LEU A 190 -7.41 -0.69 20.75
N ALA A 191 -6.68 -0.38 21.83
CA ALA A 191 -6.78 -1.09 23.10
C ALA A 191 -6.79 -0.05 24.23
N ALA A 192 -7.97 0.16 24.82
CA ALA A 192 -8.25 1.30 25.68
C ALA A 192 -7.85 2.63 24.98
N GLU A 193 -7.00 3.44 25.59
CA GLU A 193 -6.52 4.70 25.01
C GLU A 193 -5.31 4.53 24.08
N ARG A 194 -4.76 3.32 23.94
CA ARG A 194 -3.57 3.08 23.12
C ARG A 194 -3.93 2.68 21.70
N GLN A 195 -3.33 3.39 20.76
CA GLN A 195 -3.45 3.14 19.32
C GLN A 195 -2.16 2.53 18.80
N ARG A 196 -2.26 1.47 18.00
CA ARG A 196 -1.15 0.93 17.22
C ARG A 196 -1.51 0.98 15.75
N VAL A 197 -0.74 1.74 14.98
CA VAL A 197 -0.92 1.92 13.54
C VAL A 197 0.26 1.28 12.82
N ALA A 198 0.00 0.24 12.04
CA ALA A 198 1.00 -0.44 11.23
C ALA A 198 0.75 -0.20 9.74
N PHE A 199 1.73 0.40 9.06
CA PHE A 199 1.77 0.58 7.62
C PHE A 199 2.34 -0.67 6.95
N VAL A 200 1.52 -1.39 6.17
CA VAL A 200 1.86 -2.69 5.62
C VAL A 200 1.87 -2.66 4.08
N ASP A 201 2.95 -3.17 3.49
CA ASP A 201 3.18 -3.18 2.03
C ASP A 201 3.45 -4.62 1.54
N PRO A 202 2.41 -5.40 1.16
CA PRO A 202 2.55 -6.74 0.60
C PRO A 202 3.07 -6.73 -0.84
N LYS A 203 4.34 -7.14 -1.05
CA LYS A 203 4.99 -6.96 -2.36
C LYS A 203 6.08 -7.98 -2.68
N GLY A 204 6.47 -8.01 -3.95
CA GLY A 204 7.71 -8.64 -4.38
C GLY A 204 8.90 -7.70 -4.20
N ILE A 205 9.94 -8.18 -3.54
CA ILE A 205 11.15 -7.41 -3.23
C ILE A 205 12.40 -7.90 -3.97
N ARG A 206 12.26 -8.86 -4.89
CA ARG A 206 13.38 -9.39 -5.69
C ARG A 206 14.22 -8.30 -6.38
N ASN A 207 13.59 -7.23 -6.86
CA ASN A 207 14.30 -6.15 -7.56
C ASN A 207 14.67 -4.98 -6.63
N VAL A 208 14.48 -5.13 -5.32
CA VAL A 208 14.75 -4.10 -4.32
C VAL A 208 16.12 -4.34 -3.70
N GLY A 209 16.97 -3.32 -3.67
CA GLY A 209 18.28 -3.39 -3.03
C GLY A 209 18.18 -3.35 -1.51
N LEU A 210 19.17 -3.88 -0.79
CA LEU A 210 19.17 -3.86 0.68
C LEU A 210 19.09 -2.43 1.24
N GLN A 211 19.76 -1.49 0.56
CA GLN A 211 19.82 -0.06 0.92
C GLN A 211 18.67 0.76 0.32
N ASP A 212 17.63 0.12 -0.21
CA ASP A 212 16.44 0.84 -0.66
C ASP A 212 15.77 1.52 0.54
N PRO A 213 15.46 2.83 0.47
CA PRO A 213 14.83 3.57 1.56
C PRO A 213 13.56 2.92 2.11
N LYS A 214 12.82 2.17 1.28
CA LYS A 214 11.61 1.46 1.72
C LYS A 214 11.91 0.37 2.74
N ASN A 215 13.06 -0.29 2.63
CA ASN A 215 13.51 -1.29 3.60
C ASN A 215 13.98 -0.66 4.93
N GLY A 216 14.29 0.64 4.94
CA GLY A 216 14.65 1.41 6.14
C GLY A 216 13.47 2.12 6.80
N PHE A 217 12.29 2.12 6.18
CA PHE A 217 11.15 2.91 6.66
C PHE A 217 10.66 2.49 8.05
N TYR A 218 10.95 1.27 8.51
CA TYR A 218 10.65 0.84 9.88
C TYR A 218 11.39 1.67 10.95
N GLU A 219 12.51 2.31 10.61
CA GLU A 219 13.23 3.26 11.48
C GLU A 219 12.67 4.67 11.30
N THR A 220 12.52 5.12 10.06
CA THR A 220 11.97 6.46 9.76
C THR A 220 10.59 6.69 10.37
N VAL A 221 9.72 5.66 10.39
CA VAL A 221 8.39 5.78 11.02
C VAL A 221 8.48 6.03 12.53
N LYS A 222 9.58 5.63 13.18
CA LYS A 222 9.83 5.90 14.61
C LYS A 222 10.30 7.32 14.87
N GLU A 223 11.05 7.90 13.93
CA GLU A 223 11.37 9.33 13.96
C GLU A 223 10.09 10.17 13.81
N ILE A 224 9.19 9.74 12.93
CA ILE A 224 7.86 10.37 12.75
C ILE A 224 7.02 10.24 14.03
N GLU A 225 6.94 9.04 14.62
CA GLU A 225 6.26 8.79 15.90
C GLU A 225 6.79 9.72 17.00
N GLN A 226 8.11 9.80 17.17
CA GLN A 226 8.73 10.64 18.19
C GLN A 226 8.40 12.13 17.97
N ARG A 227 8.41 12.60 16.73
CA ARG A 227 8.11 13.99 16.41
C ARG A 227 6.64 14.34 16.64
N LEU A 228 5.72 13.43 16.28
CA LEU A 228 4.29 13.62 16.52
C LEU A 228 3.97 13.64 18.02
N GLY A 229 4.78 12.97 18.84
CA GLY A 229 4.82 13.19 20.29
C GLY A 229 3.62 12.67 21.07
N ASP A 230 2.72 11.92 20.44
CA ASP A 230 1.59 11.30 21.12
C ASP A 230 2.01 9.96 21.74
N SER A 231 2.11 9.94 23.08
CA SER A 231 2.49 8.74 23.85
C SER A 231 1.48 7.59 23.76
N ASN A 232 0.26 7.86 23.30
CA ASN A 232 -0.77 6.86 23.12
C ASN A 232 -0.72 6.20 21.74
N VAL A 233 0.04 6.73 20.79
CA VAL A 233 0.13 6.21 19.42
C VAL A 233 1.47 5.54 19.18
N VAL A 234 1.42 4.30 18.70
CA VAL A 234 2.59 3.53 18.27
C VAL A 234 2.48 3.26 16.77
N LEU A 235 3.37 3.87 15.98
CA LEU A 235 3.55 3.66 14.57
C LEU A 235 4.53 2.52 14.28
N LYS A 236 4.23 1.74 13.25
CA LYS A 236 5.08 0.67 12.73
C LYS A 236 4.99 0.63 11.22
N SER A 237 5.99 0.05 10.58
CA SER A 237 5.88 -0.35 9.19
C SER A 237 6.42 -1.76 8.98
N PHE A 238 5.81 -2.49 8.04
CA PHE A 238 6.20 -3.83 7.63
C PHE A 238 6.17 -3.97 6.11
N ILE A 239 7.17 -4.64 5.58
CA ILE A 239 7.12 -5.20 4.23
C ILE A 239 6.71 -6.66 4.37
N VAL A 240 5.59 -7.04 3.74
CA VAL A 240 5.14 -8.44 3.68
C VAL A 240 5.58 -9.00 2.33
N SER A 241 6.75 -9.64 2.33
CA SER A 241 7.38 -10.14 1.11
C SER A 241 6.67 -11.38 0.58
N ASN A 242 6.29 -11.35 -0.70
CA ASN A 242 5.94 -12.56 -1.47
C ASN A 242 7.16 -13.20 -2.17
N THR A 243 8.35 -12.59 -2.04
CA THR A 243 9.61 -13.16 -2.50
C THR A 243 10.23 -14.00 -1.36
N PRO A 244 10.56 -15.28 -1.57
CA PRO A 244 11.12 -16.12 -0.51
C PRO A 244 12.42 -15.57 0.09
N SER A 245 12.63 -15.75 1.40
CA SER A 245 13.81 -15.22 2.11
C SER A 245 15.13 -15.75 1.57
N HIS A 246 15.18 -17.02 1.13
CA HIS A 246 16.40 -17.61 0.57
C HIS A 246 16.85 -16.93 -0.74
N VAL A 247 15.92 -16.33 -1.50
CA VAL A 247 16.24 -15.52 -2.69
C VAL A 247 16.88 -14.21 -2.24
N MET A 248 16.28 -13.56 -1.25
CA MET A 248 16.79 -12.29 -0.72
C MET A 248 18.12 -12.46 0.00
N ARG A 249 18.34 -13.59 0.69
CA ARG A 249 19.62 -13.91 1.34
C ARG A 249 20.77 -13.96 0.33
N LYS A 250 20.55 -14.58 -0.83
CA LYS A 250 21.56 -14.62 -1.90
C LYS A 250 21.89 -13.24 -2.45
N GLN A 251 20.91 -12.34 -2.48
CA GLN A 251 21.05 -11.00 -3.05
C GLN A 251 21.61 -9.97 -2.06
N TRP A 252 21.21 -10.05 -0.80
CA TRP A 252 21.54 -9.06 0.24
C TRP A 252 22.66 -9.53 1.16
N GLY A 253 22.98 -10.83 1.19
CA GLY A 253 24.03 -11.38 2.05
C GLY A 253 23.68 -11.34 3.55
N ILE A 254 22.40 -11.22 3.89
CA ILE A 254 21.89 -11.23 5.28
C ILE A 254 20.95 -12.42 5.49
N GLU A 255 20.91 -12.94 6.71
CA GLU A 255 20.00 -14.04 7.08
C GLU A 255 18.57 -13.55 7.31
N LYS A 256 17.61 -14.47 7.26
CA LYS A 256 16.18 -14.17 7.41
C LYS A 256 15.88 -13.41 8.71
N ASP A 257 16.50 -13.79 9.82
CA ASP A 257 16.31 -13.12 11.11
C ASP A 257 16.69 -11.63 11.07
N GLN A 258 17.75 -11.29 10.33
CA GLN A 258 18.16 -9.90 10.12
C GLN A 258 17.16 -9.14 9.26
N MET A 259 16.49 -9.81 8.31
CA MET A 259 15.38 -9.22 7.55
C MET A 259 14.15 -8.99 8.44
N THR A 260 13.84 -9.93 9.33
CA THR A 260 12.74 -9.81 10.30
C THR A 260 12.99 -8.69 11.31
N MET A 261 14.23 -8.49 11.75
CA MET A 261 14.63 -7.32 12.57
C MET A 261 14.38 -5.99 11.85
N ARG A 262 14.43 -5.98 10.51
CA ARG A 262 14.07 -4.84 9.65
C ARG A 262 12.57 -4.78 9.31
N HIS A 263 11.74 -5.52 10.05
CA HIS A 263 10.30 -5.66 9.82
C HIS A 263 9.93 -6.17 8.41
N ILE A 264 10.79 -6.99 7.81
CA ILE A 264 10.49 -7.72 6.58
C ILE A 264 10.08 -9.14 6.97
N VAL A 265 8.82 -9.48 6.70
CA VAL A 265 8.23 -10.79 6.98
C VAL A 265 7.81 -11.47 5.68
N PHE A 266 7.76 -12.80 5.65
CA PHE A 266 7.60 -13.56 4.42
C PHE A 266 6.24 -14.26 4.36
N GLN A 267 5.37 -13.84 3.45
CA GLN A 267 3.98 -14.26 3.42
C GLN A 267 3.79 -15.78 3.28
N ASP A 268 4.69 -16.44 2.52
CA ASP A 268 4.69 -17.90 2.35
C ASP A 268 5.37 -18.64 3.49
N GLU A 269 6.58 -18.23 3.85
CA GLU A 269 7.41 -18.95 4.81
C GLU A 269 6.95 -18.73 6.26
N ASP A 270 6.33 -17.58 6.54
CA ASP A 270 5.85 -17.17 7.85
C ASP A 270 4.31 -17.16 7.93
N LYS A 271 3.61 -17.90 7.05
CA LYS A 271 2.15 -17.87 6.91
C LYS A 271 1.40 -17.88 8.25
N ASP A 272 1.81 -18.74 9.17
CA ASP A 272 1.12 -18.93 10.45
C ASP A 272 1.50 -17.88 11.52
N THR A 273 2.56 -17.12 11.29
CA THR A 273 3.16 -16.23 12.30
C THR A 273 3.23 -14.76 11.91
N TYR A 274 3.24 -14.43 10.61
CA TYR A 274 3.53 -13.06 10.16
C TYR A 274 2.43 -12.07 10.53
N ILE A 275 1.14 -12.46 10.47
CA ILE A 275 0.05 -11.61 10.96
C ILE A 275 0.23 -11.35 12.45
N GLY A 276 0.56 -12.39 13.22
CA GLY A 276 0.93 -12.27 14.62
C GLY A 276 2.06 -11.25 14.81
N ALA A 277 3.12 -11.28 14.00
CA ALA A 277 4.22 -10.32 14.06
C ALA A 277 3.74 -8.88 13.77
N VAL A 278 3.01 -8.66 12.69
CA VAL A 278 2.45 -7.34 12.32
C VAL A 278 1.59 -6.76 13.44
N LEU A 279 0.75 -7.59 14.06
CA LEU A 279 -0.18 -7.19 15.12
C LEU A 279 0.50 -7.07 16.50
N ARG A 280 1.44 -7.96 16.83
CA ARG A 280 1.97 -8.11 18.20
C ARG A 280 3.27 -7.40 18.47
N ALA A 281 4.03 -6.93 17.48
CA ALA A 281 5.43 -6.49 17.64
C ALA A 281 5.69 -5.32 18.62
N GLY A 282 5.17 -5.30 19.84
CA GLY A 282 5.80 -4.73 21.00
C GLY A 282 5.88 -5.82 22.06
N THR A 283 6.90 -6.67 21.97
CA THR A 283 7.53 -7.33 23.13
C THR A 283 8.99 -7.67 22.76
N GLY A 284 9.90 -6.81 23.22
CA GLY A 284 11.35 -6.92 23.14
C GLY A 284 11.92 -5.49 23.14
N ALA A 285 12.63 -4.99 24.16
CA ALA A 285 13.10 -5.51 25.44
C ALA A 285 13.39 -4.34 26.42
N GLY A 286 13.34 -4.59 27.75
CA GLY A 286 13.76 -3.71 28.86
C GLY A 286 12.64 -2.85 29.47
N ALA A 287 12.33 -2.81 30.79
CA ALA A 287 13.15 -3.00 31.99
C ALA A 287 14.48 -2.24 31.96
#